data_AF-A0ABC8TXT2-F1
#
_entry.id   AF-A0ABC8TXT2-F1
#
_cell.length_a   1.000
_cell.length_b   1.000
_cell.length_c   1.000
_cell.angle_alpha   90.00
_cell.angle_beta   90.00
_cell.angle_gamma   90.00
#
_symmetry.space_group_name_H-M   'P 1'
#
loop_
_entity.id
_entity.type
_entity.pdbx_description
1 polymer ?
#
loop_
_entity_poly.entity_id
_entity_poly.type
_entity_poly.pdbx_seq_one_letter_code
_entity_poly.pdbx_strand_id
1 'polypeptide(L)' 'GAFDMVKISGRYSWKEDGQVQESCNLLVTFADSDFNVFGGPLIGPLIAATPVQVTLGSFIN' A
#
# COMPACT_ATOMS: atom_id res chain seq x y z
N GLY A 1 4.04 -16.92 0.08
CA GLY A 1 4.34 -16.99 -1.36
C GLY A 1 5.22 -15.82 -1.74
N ALA A 2 5.95 -15.93 -2.83
CA ALA A 2 6.63 -14.79 -3.46
C ALA A 2 5.71 -14.27 -4.58
N PHE A 3 5.47 -12.96 -4.59
CA PHE A 3 4.56 -12.31 -5.53
C PHE A 3 5.17 -10.97 -5.94
N ASP A 4 4.95 -10.58 -7.19
CA ASP A 4 5.40 -9.29 -7.68
C ASP A 4 4.36 -8.21 -7.36
N MET A 5 4.80 -7.11 -6.76
CA MET A 5 3.93 -5.98 -6.46
C MET A 5 3.67 -5.17 -7.74
N VAL A 6 2.42 -5.17 -8.18
CA VAL A 6 1.97 -4.41 -9.36
C VAL A 6 1.60 -2.98 -8.96
N LYS A 7 0.89 -2.84 -7.83
CA LYS A 7 0.40 -1.53 -7.37
C LYS A 7 0.26 -1.50 -5.86
N ILE A 8 0.63 -0.36 -5.30
CA ILE A 8 0.37 0.03 -3.92
C ILE A 8 -0.22 1.44 -3.94
N SER A 9 -1.35 1.64 -3.28
CA SER A 9 -1.99 2.97 -3.22
C SER A 9 -2.79 3.13 -1.94
N GLY A 10 -2.73 4.31 -1.35
CA GLY A 10 -3.46 4.65 -0.14
C GLY A 10 -3.44 6.16 0.10
N ARG A 11 -4.19 6.60 1.11
CA ARG A 11 -4.20 7.98 1.55
C ARG A 11 -4.07 8.04 3.06
N TYR A 12 -3.16 8.89 3.49
CA TYR A 12 -2.95 9.23 4.89
C TYR A 12 -3.39 10.67 5.12
N SER A 13 -4.06 10.91 6.24
CA SER A 13 -4.39 12.25 6.71
C SER A 13 -3.86 12.43 8.12
N TRP A 14 -3.55 13.67 8.49
CA TRP A 14 -3.20 13.98 9.87
C TRP A 14 -4.50 14.24 10.66
N LYS A 15 -4.57 13.70 11.87
CA LYS A 15 -5.56 14.13 12.87
C LYS A 15 -5.17 15.49 13.42
N GLU A 16 -6.13 16.16 14.06
CA GLU A 16 -5.91 17.44 14.73
C GLU A 16 -4.85 17.38 15.84
N ASP A 17 -4.67 16.20 16.47
CA ASP A 17 -3.65 15.95 17.49
C ASP A 17 -2.25 15.66 16.92
N GLY A 18 -2.08 15.77 15.59
CA GLY A 18 -0.83 15.50 14.90
C GLY A 18 -0.51 14.01 14.69
N GLN A 19 -1.41 13.10 15.09
CA GLN A 19 -1.24 11.68 14.79
C GLN A 19 -1.65 11.36 13.34
N VAL A 20 -1.00 10.37 12.74
CA VAL A 20 -1.41 9.86 11.43
C VAL A 20 -2.74 9.11 11.58
N GLN A 21 -3.73 9.49 10.78
CA GLN A 21 -4.93 8.71 10.53
C GLN A 21 -4.83 8.10 9.14
N GLU A 22 -4.88 6.77 9.08
CA GLU A 22 -5.19 6.11 7.82
C GLU A 22 -6.62 6.51 7.42
N SER A 23 -6.72 7.30 6.35
CA SER A 23 -8.02 7.73 5.80
C SER A 23 -8.66 6.61 5.00
N CYS A 24 -7.85 5.69 4.46
CA CYS A 24 -8.28 4.48 3.79
C CYS A 24 -7.20 3.39 3.95
N ASN A 25 -7.62 2.12 4.04
CA ASN A 25 -6.70 0.98 4.06
C ASN A 25 -5.80 1.00 2.82
N LEU A 26 -4.53 0.69 2.99
CA LEU A 26 -3.61 0.53 1.87
C LEU A 26 -4.13 -0.56 0.91
N LEU A 27 -4.37 -0.20 -0.35
CA LEU A 27 -4.78 -1.13 -1.40
C LEU A 27 -3.54 -1.66 -2.10
N VAL A 28 -3.49 -2.98 -2.24
CA VAL A 28 -2.38 -3.68 -2.88
C VAL A 28 -2.89 -4.53 -4.05
N THR A 29 -2.06 -4.66 -5.07
CA THR A 29 -2.28 -5.56 -6.20
C THR A 29 -0.98 -6.30 -6.48
N PHE A 30 -1.08 -7.61 -6.61
CA PHE A 30 0.03 -8.51 -6.88
C PHE A 30 -0.21 -9.34 -8.13
N ALA A 31 0.89 -9.84 -8.69
CA ALA A 31 0.88 -10.91 -9.68
C ALA A 31 1.63 -12.13 -9.12
N ASP A 32 1.12 -13.33 -9.40
CA ASP A 32 1.90 -14.56 -9.23
C ASP A 32 2.74 -14.86 -10.48
N SER A 33 3.50 -15.95 -10.42
CA SER A 33 4.35 -16.42 -11.53
C SER A 33 3.56 -16.85 -12.77
N ASP A 34 2.27 -17.12 -12.63
CA ASP A 34 1.37 -17.51 -13.72
C ASP A 34 0.64 -16.28 -14.30
N PHE A 35 1.05 -15.07 -13.89
CA PHE A 35 0.45 -13.79 -14.27
C PHE A 35 -0.99 -13.58 -13.78
N ASN A 36 -1.46 -14.35 -12.80
CA ASN A 36 -2.75 -14.08 -12.18
C ASN A 36 -2.66 -12.85 -11.29
N VAL A 37 -3.61 -11.93 -11.44
CA VAL A 37 -3.66 -10.68 -10.70
C VAL A 37 -4.70 -10.77 -9.59
N PHE A 38 -4.30 -10.42 -8.38
CA PHE A 38 -5.19 -10.37 -7.22
C PHE A 38 -4.81 -9.20 -6.31
N GLY A 39 -5.77 -8.73 -5.52
CA GLY A 39 -5.56 -7.54 -4.69
C GLY A 39 -6.76 -7.19 -3.83
N GLY A 40 -6.58 -6.14 -3.02
CA GLY A 40 -7.59 -5.66 -2.10
C GLY A 40 -7.01 -4.83 -0.96
N PRO A 41 -7.83 -4.54 0.06
CA PRO A 41 -7.38 -3.88 1.28
C PRO A 41 -6.39 -4.75 2.05
N LEU A 42 -5.30 -4.12 2.48
CA LEU A 42 -4.34 -4.74 3.37
C LEU A 42 -4.92 -4.76 4.80
N ILE A 43 -5.08 -5.95 5.38
CA ILE A 43 -5.65 -6.14 6.73
C ILE A 43 -4.54 -6.32 7.79
N GLY A 44 -3.27 -6.45 7.37
CA GLY A 44 -2.14 -6.69 8.26
C GLY A 44 -0.79 -6.32 7.64
N PRO A 45 0.33 -6.66 8.28
CA PRO A 45 1.65 -6.29 7.78
C PRO A 45 1.96 -6.99 6.46
N LEU A 46 2.58 -6.25 5.54
CA LEU A 46 3.18 -6.78 4.32
C LEU A 46 4.71 -6.69 4.45
N ILE A 47 5.40 -7.81 4.25
CA ILE A 47 6.86 -7.88 4.32
C ILE A 47 7.39 -8.01 2.90
N ALA A 48 8.21 -7.06 2.49
CA ALA A 48 8.82 -7.07 1.17
C ALA A 48 10.04 -8.01 1.15
N ALA A 49 10.10 -8.91 0.17
CA ALA A 49 11.25 -9.79 -0.03
C ALA A 49 12.46 -9.05 -0.65
N THR A 50 12.19 -7.97 -1.38
CA THR A 50 13.16 -7.08 -2.02
C THR A 50 12.73 -5.62 -1.80
N PRO A 51 13.61 -4.63 -1.99
CA PRO A 51 13.24 -3.22 -1.83
C PRO A 51 12.05 -2.82 -2.72
N VAL A 52 11.04 -2.19 -2.11
CA VAL A 52 9.87 -1.63 -2.82
C VAL A 52 10.02 -0.13 -2.94
N GLN A 53 9.90 0.40 -4.14
CA GLN A 53 9.88 1.84 -4.38
C GLN A 53 8.45 2.38 -4.23
N VAL A 54 8.30 3.47 -3.48
CA VAL A 54 7.03 4.15 -3.28
C VAL A 54 7.17 5.63 -3.57
N THR A 55 6.13 6.24 -4.15
CA THR A 55 6.06 7.69 -4.36
C THR A 55 5.00 8.26 -3.43
N LEU A 56 5.38 9.25 -2.63
CA LEU A 56 4.48 9.93 -1.71
C LEU A 56 4.18 11.34 -2.23
N GLY A 57 2.91 11.61 -2.51
CA GLY A 57 2.41 12.97 -2.73
C GLY A 57 1.95 13.58 -1.42
N SER A 58 2.46 14.77 -1.09
CA SER A 58 1.97 15.56 0.04
C SER A 58 1.11 16.70 -0.48
N PHE A 59 -0.12 16.78 -0.01
CA PHE A 59 -1.08 17.82 -0.37
C PHE A 59 -1.40 18.60 0.89
N ILE A 60 -0.91 19.84 0.95
CA ILE A 60 -1.26 20.79 2.01
C ILE A 60 -2.59 21.40 1.60
N ASN A 61 -3.58 21.31 2.49
CA ASN A 61 -4.88 21.97 2.32
C ASN A 61 -4.91 23.27 3.11
#